data_AF-A0A421AXT6-F1
#
_entry.id   AF-A0A421AXT6-F1
#
_cell.length_a   1.000
_cell.length_b   1.000
_cell.length_c   1.000
_cell.angle_alpha   90.00
_cell.angle_beta   90.00
_cell.angle_gamma   90.00
#
_symmetry.space_group_name_H-M   'P 1'
#
loop_
_entity.id
_entity.type
_entity.pdbx_description
1 polymer ?
#
loop_
_entity_poly.entity_id
_entity_poly.type
_entity_poly.pdbx_seq_one_letter_code
_entity_poly.pdbx_strand_id
1 'polypeptide(L)'
;MPDRRTSDGVRDKTTGHVHHDDWPAIGDRRDTPVVSGYHPRWSAVAEQGLIEVGLRKRNARFLSAHVEIQVAAMMIATGRREVELTINHRPCPDNAPYLGCGSALPRYLPTGYTLTIYGTTIDGQPTVLRAQGQR
;
A
#
# COMPACT_ATOMS: atom_id res chain seq x y z
N MET A 1 -14.86 -1.09 -16.09
CA MET A 1 -14.70 -1.29 -14.63
C MET A 1 -16.05 -1.06 -14.00
N PRO A 2 -16.60 -1.97 -13.19
CA PRO A 2 -17.90 -1.71 -12.58
C PRO A 2 -17.77 -0.51 -11.63
N ASP A 3 -18.73 0.40 -11.75
CA ASP A 3 -18.86 1.59 -10.91
C ASP A 3 -19.15 1.13 -9.47
N ARG A 4 -18.32 1.57 -8.52
CA ARG A 4 -18.37 1.17 -7.10
C ARG A 4 -18.76 2.36 -6.24
N ARG A 5 -19.92 2.92 -6.54
CA ARG A 5 -20.57 3.92 -5.68
C ARG A 5 -21.40 3.16 -4.65
N THR A 6 -21.31 3.55 -3.38
CA THR A 6 -22.36 3.21 -2.42
C THR A 6 -23.68 3.85 -2.85
N SER A 7 -24.80 3.43 -2.26
CA SER A 7 -26.13 4.00 -2.51
C SER A 7 -26.20 5.53 -2.37
N ASP A 8 -25.24 6.14 -1.65
CA ASP A 8 -25.13 7.58 -1.42
C ASP A 8 -24.08 8.29 -2.29
N GLY A 9 -23.50 7.59 -3.29
CA GLY A 9 -22.56 8.18 -4.25
C GLY A 9 -21.13 8.40 -3.73
N VAL A 10 -20.82 7.96 -2.51
CA VAL A 10 -19.48 8.03 -1.93
C VAL A 10 -18.70 6.76 -2.27
N ARG A 11 -17.45 6.90 -2.74
CA ARG A 11 -16.54 5.75 -2.90
C ARG A 11 -16.03 5.35 -1.52
N ASP A 12 -16.25 4.10 -1.12
CA ASP A 12 -15.61 3.56 0.09
C ASP A 12 -14.08 3.68 -0.03
N LYS A 13 -13.48 4.34 0.94
CA LYS A 13 -12.02 4.48 1.00
C LYS A 13 -11.43 3.19 1.56
N THR A 14 -10.36 2.70 0.95
CA THR A 14 -9.52 1.68 1.57
C THR A 14 -8.83 2.28 2.80
N THR A 15 -8.92 1.63 3.94
CA THR A 15 -8.24 1.98 5.19
C THR A 15 -7.41 0.78 5.63
N GLY A 16 -6.23 1.02 6.19
CA GLY A 16 -5.34 0.01 6.71
C GLY A 16 -4.68 0.37 8.03
N HIS A 17 -4.14 -0.65 8.68
CA HIS A 17 -3.49 -0.61 10.00
C HIS A 17 -2.11 -1.23 9.85
N VAL A 18 -1.08 -0.54 10.32
CA VAL A 18 0.31 -1.03 10.30
C VAL A 18 0.62 -1.69 11.65
N HIS A 19 1.05 -2.96 11.64
CA HIS A 19 1.45 -3.69 12.84
C HIS A 19 2.99 -3.63 13.01
N HIS A 20 3.45 -3.45 14.26
CA HIS A 20 4.87 -3.35 14.62
C HIS A 20 5.19 -4.29 15.79
N ASP A 21 6.30 -5.03 15.69
CA ASP A 21 6.75 -5.98 16.71
C ASP A 21 7.38 -5.35 17.96
N ASP A 22 7.70 -4.05 17.99
CA ASP A 22 8.20 -3.39 19.22
C ASP A 22 8.04 -1.84 19.21
N TRP A 23 7.00 -1.28 19.87
CA TRP A 23 6.97 0.07 20.52
C TRP A 23 5.64 0.38 21.28
N PRO A 24 5.56 1.40 22.18
CA PRO A 24 5.96 1.46 23.58
C PRO A 24 4.82 1.08 24.57
N ALA A 25 5.18 0.60 25.78
CA ALA A 25 4.41 0.32 27.03
C ALA A 25 2.86 0.17 27.01
N ILE A 26 2.36 -0.87 27.71
CA ILE A 26 0.93 -1.23 27.78
C ILE A 26 0.09 -0.02 28.23
N GLY A 27 -0.78 0.48 27.36
CA GLY A 27 -1.69 1.61 27.61
C GLY A 27 -1.85 2.58 26.43
N ASP A 28 -0.94 2.58 25.46
CA ASP A 28 -1.03 3.44 24.27
C ASP A 28 -1.86 2.76 23.16
N ARG A 29 -2.76 3.47 22.50
CA ARG A 29 -3.74 2.91 21.54
C ARG A 29 -3.07 2.76 20.17
N ARG A 30 -2.25 1.70 20.05
CA ARG A 30 -1.30 1.37 18.97
C ARG A 30 -1.95 0.82 17.70
N ASP A 31 -2.54 1.71 16.91
CA ASP A 31 -2.87 1.46 15.51
C ASP A 31 -2.65 2.77 14.77
N THR A 32 -1.69 2.85 13.84
CA THR A 32 -1.58 4.05 12.98
C THR A 32 -2.50 3.85 11.78
N PRO A 33 -3.65 4.56 11.70
CA PRO A 33 -4.54 4.42 10.57
C PRO A 33 -3.88 4.99 9.32
N VAL A 34 -3.82 4.20 8.25
CA VAL A 34 -3.44 4.64 6.91
C VAL A 34 -4.68 4.60 6.04
N VAL A 35 -5.05 5.72 5.43
CA VAL A 35 -6.25 5.83 4.58
C VAL A 35 -5.81 6.07 3.15
N SER A 36 -6.36 5.31 2.20
CA SER A 36 -6.18 5.54 0.76
C SER A 36 -6.64 6.94 0.36
N GLY A 37 -5.92 7.51 -0.59
CA GLY A 37 -6.03 8.92 -0.97
C GLY A 37 -4.64 9.55 -1.09
N TYR A 38 -4.59 10.77 -1.65
CA TYR A 38 -3.33 11.49 -1.76
C TYR A 38 -2.90 11.99 -0.36
N HIS A 39 -1.98 11.27 0.29
CA HIS A 39 -1.36 11.77 1.50
C HIS A 39 -0.32 12.83 1.10
N PRO A 40 -0.36 14.05 1.65
CA PRO A 40 0.49 15.16 1.22
C PRO A 40 1.99 14.83 1.25
N ARG A 41 2.39 13.97 2.21
CA ARG A 41 3.79 13.62 2.44
C ARG A 41 4.28 12.42 1.63
N TRP A 42 3.41 11.44 1.37
CA TRP A 42 3.86 10.13 0.88
C TRP A 42 3.55 9.92 -0.59
N SER A 43 2.46 10.52 -1.11
CA SER A 43 2.09 10.30 -2.51
C SER A 43 3.09 10.92 -3.50
N ALA A 44 3.67 12.08 -3.18
CA ALA A 44 4.70 12.68 -4.04
C ALA A 44 6.00 11.85 -4.05
N VAL A 45 6.47 11.41 -2.87
CA VAL A 45 7.66 10.55 -2.71
C VAL A 45 7.44 9.18 -3.36
N ALA A 46 6.25 8.61 -3.19
CA ALA A 46 5.83 7.37 -3.84
C ALA A 46 5.84 7.49 -5.36
N GLU A 47 5.20 8.52 -5.92
CA GLU A 47 5.16 8.73 -7.37
C GLU A 47 6.57 8.85 -7.96
N GLN A 48 7.42 9.65 -7.33
CA GLN A 48 8.79 9.86 -7.79
C GLN A 48 9.60 8.55 -7.75
N GLY A 49 9.58 7.82 -6.64
CA GLY A 49 10.30 6.55 -6.55
C GLY A 49 9.75 5.48 -7.51
N LEU A 50 8.45 5.48 -7.82
CA LEU A 50 7.87 4.56 -8.82
C LEU A 50 8.36 4.88 -10.23
N ILE A 51 8.52 6.16 -10.57
CA ILE A 51 9.11 6.60 -11.85
C ILE A 51 10.57 6.17 -11.94
N GLU A 52 11.34 6.29 -10.85
CA GLU A 52 12.76 5.89 -10.80
C GLU A 52 12.98 4.39 -11.02
N VAL A 53 12.01 3.56 -10.63
CA VAL A 53 12.05 2.10 -10.88
C VAL A 53 11.39 1.71 -12.22
N GLY A 54 11.18 2.69 -13.10
CA GLY A 54 10.81 2.48 -14.50
C GLY A 54 9.31 2.41 -14.79
N LEU A 55 8.43 2.76 -13.84
CA LEU A 55 7.00 2.82 -14.13
C LEU A 55 6.66 4.08 -14.93
N ARG A 56 5.76 3.93 -15.92
CA ARG A 56 5.20 5.06 -16.67
C ARG A 56 4.52 6.05 -15.71
N LYS A 57 4.71 7.35 -15.92
CA LYS A 57 4.16 8.43 -15.07
C LYS A 57 2.68 8.27 -14.72
N ARG A 58 1.84 7.89 -15.70
CA ARG A 58 0.40 7.65 -15.45
C ARG A 58 0.14 6.50 -14.47
N ASN A 59 0.92 5.42 -14.55
CA ASN A 59 0.82 4.31 -13.61
C ASN A 59 1.37 4.69 -12.22
N ALA A 60 2.51 5.39 -12.18
CA ALA A 60 3.10 5.88 -10.93
C ALA A 60 2.14 6.80 -10.15
N ARG A 61 1.49 7.74 -10.84
CA ARG A 61 0.50 8.65 -10.23
C ARG A 61 -0.75 7.95 -9.72
N PHE A 62 -1.17 6.85 -10.36
CA PHE A 62 -2.30 6.04 -9.92
C PHE A 62 -1.93 5.27 -8.64
N LEU A 63 -0.80 4.57 -8.67
CA LEU A 63 -0.33 3.76 -7.55
C LEU A 63 0.10 4.58 -6.33
N SER A 64 0.53 5.83 -6.50
CA SER A 64 0.97 6.69 -5.38
C SER A 64 -0.16 7.08 -4.41
N ALA A 65 -1.42 6.92 -4.82
CA ALA A 65 -2.58 7.10 -3.95
C ALA A 65 -2.96 5.85 -3.15
N HIS A 66 -2.33 4.70 -3.42
CA HIS A 66 -2.62 3.43 -2.78
C HIS A 66 -1.87 3.31 -1.44
N VAL A 67 -2.52 2.68 -0.46
CA VAL A 67 -2.01 2.55 0.92
C VAL A 67 -0.71 1.74 0.93
N GLU A 68 -0.66 0.67 0.15
CA GLU A 68 0.45 -0.27 0.09
C GLU A 68 1.75 0.43 -0.36
N ILE A 69 1.64 1.32 -1.36
CA ILE A 69 2.76 2.08 -1.88
C ILE A 69 3.20 3.17 -0.91
N GLN A 70 2.25 3.85 -0.26
CA GLN A 70 2.59 4.87 0.75
C GLN A 70 3.28 4.26 1.96
N VAL A 71 2.88 3.07 2.39
CA VAL A 71 3.56 2.31 3.44
C VAL A 71 4.96 1.91 2.99
N ALA A 72 5.13 1.44 1.74
CA ALA A 72 6.46 1.16 1.21
C ALA A 72 7.35 2.42 1.14
N ALA A 73 6.80 3.58 0.79
CA ALA A 73 7.54 4.84 0.78
C ALA A 73 7.98 5.25 2.19
N MET A 74 7.10 5.04 3.19
CA MET A 74 7.41 5.24 4.61
C MET A 74 8.50 4.26 5.09
N MET A 75 8.44 2.99 4.69
CA MET A 75 9.46 1.99 5.02
C MET A 75 10.83 2.45 4.57
N ILE A 76 10.95 2.87 3.31
CA ILE A 76 12.21 3.37 2.73
C ILE A 76 12.67 4.64 3.47
N ALA A 77 11.78 5.61 3.66
CA ALA A 77 12.12 6.87 4.31
C ALA A 77 12.54 6.73 5.78
N THR A 78 12.10 5.67 6.45
CA THR A 78 12.39 5.41 7.88
C THR A 78 13.36 4.27 8.12
N GLY A 79 13.86 3.61 7.06
CA GLY A 79 14.76 2.48 7.15
C GLY A 79 14.13 1.19 7.71
N ARG A 80 12.79 1.11 7.77
CA ARG A 80 12.08 -0.08 8.26
C ARG A 80 12.07 -1.16 7.20
N ARG A 81 12.75 -2.27 7.49
CA ARG A 81 12.92 -3.37 6.54
C ARG A 81 11.73 -4.31 6.51
N GLU A 82 11.07 -4.56 7.64
CA GLU A 82 9.95 -5.49 7.73
C GLU A 82 8.73 -4.78 8.30
N VAL A 83 7.61 -4.85 7.59
CA VAL A 83 6.34 -4.22 8.00
C VAL A 83 5.16 -5.12 7.62
N GLU A 84 4.18 -5.18 8.50
CA GLU A 84 2.89 -5.82 8.27
C GLU A 84 1.79 -4.75 8.15
N LEU A 85 0.93 -4.90 7.16
CA LEU A 85 -0.14 -3.97 6.82
C LEU A 85 -1.46 -4.73 6.67
N THR A 86 -2.45 -4.44 7.49
CA THR A 86 -3.82 -4.94 7.28
C THR A 86 -4.62 -3.89 6.52
N ILE A 87 -5.35 -4.25 5.47
CA ILE A 87 -6.25 -3.37 4.71
C ILE A 87 -7.64 -4.01 4.59
N ASN A 88 -8.69 -3.19 4.60
CA ASN A 88 -10.08 -3.63 4.42
C ASN A 88 -10.43 -4.01 2.97
N HIS A 89 -9.45 -4.08 2.07
CA HIS A 89 -9.62 -4.43 0.66
C HIS A 89 -8.51 -5.38 0.22
N ARG A 90 -8.67 -6.05 -0.91
CA ARG A 90 -7.56 -6.80 -1.53
C ARG A 90 -6.57 -5.82 -2.18
N PRO A 91 -5.26 -6.14 -2.18
CA PRO A 91 -4.28 -5.40 -2.98
C PRO A 91 -4.71 -5.32 -4.44
N CYS A 92 -4.49 -4.17 -5.10
CA CYS A 92 -4.99 -4.01 -6.46
C CYS A 92 -4.30 -4.98 -7.44
N PRO A 93 -5.07 -5.71 -8.27
CA PRO A 93 -4.50 -6.62 -9.26
C PRO A 93 -3.96 -5.84 -10.46
N ASP A 94 -3.07 -6.48 -11.22
CA ASP A 94 -2.66 -6.00 -12.53
C ASP A 94 -3.87 -5.89 -13.45
N ASN A 95 -4.02 -4.74 -14.10
CA ASN A 95 -5.07 -4.48 -15.08
C ASN A 95 -4.42 -3.84 -16.29
N ALA A 96 -4.01 -4.66 -17.27
CA ALA A 96 -3.32 -4.20 -18.46
C ALA A 96 -4.03 -2.98 -19.07
N PRO A 97 -3.32 -1.86 -19.34
CA PRO A 97 -1.86 -1.72 -19.36
C PRO A 97 -1.19 -1.29 -18.03
N TYR A 98 -1.92 -1.26 -16.91
CA TYR A 98 -1.43 -0.80 -15.61
C TYR A 98 -1.02 -1.98 -14.70
N LEU A 99 0.16 -1.85 -14.09
CA LEU A 99 0.57 -2.75 -12.99
C LEU A 99 -0.18 -2.38 -11.71
N GLY A 100 -0.58 -3.38 -10.95
CA GLY A 100 -1.10 -3.27 -9.60
C GLY A 100 0.01 -3.26 -8.55
N CYS A 101 -0.37 -3.11 -7.28
CA CYS A 101 0.55 -3.03 -6.14
C CYS A 101 1.37 -4.31 -6.00
N GLY A 102 0.79 -5.49 -6.26
CA GLY A 102 1.50 -6.77 -6.19
C GLY A 102 2.73 -6.84 -7.11
N SER A 103 2.63 -6.29 -8.32
CA SER A 103 3.73 -6.29 -9.28
C SER A 103 4.66 -5.09 -9.14
N ALA A 104 4.16 -3.97 -8.61
CA ALA A 104 4.94 -2.75 -8.42
C ALA A 104 5.82 -2.79 -7.15
N LEU A 105 5.31 -3.36 -6.05
CA LEU A 105 6.00 -3.38 -4.75
C LEU A 105 7.38 -4.05 -4.79
N PRO A 106 7.58 -5.23 -5.42
CA PRO A 106 8.90 -5.86 -5.48
C PRO A 106 9.95 -4.99 -6.20
N ARG A 107 9.52 -4.20 -7.19
CA ARG A 107 10.41 -3.27 -7.92
C ARG A 107 10.69 -2.00 -7.13
N TYR A 108 9.73 -1.57 -6.32
CA TYR A 108 9.80 -0.33 -5.56
C TYR A 108 10.61 -0.48 -4.27
N LEU A 109 10.48 -1.62 -3.58
CA LEU A 109 11.20 -1.91 -2.34
C LEU A 109 12.68 -2.25 -2.62
N PRO A 110 13.63 -1.72 -1.81
CA PRO A 110 15.03 -2.14 -1.87
C PRO A 110 15.22 -3.59 -1.44
N THR A 111 16.28 -4.23 -1.94
CA THR A 111 16.70 -5.56 -1.50
C THR A 111 16.83 -5.63 0.03
N GLY A 112 16.25 -6.68 0.63
CA GLY A 112 16.21 -6.86 2.09
C GLY A 112 15.02 -6.20 2.80
N TYR A 113 14.11 -5.56 2.06
CA TYR A 113 12.84 -5.07 2.60
C TYR A 113 11.71 -6.05 2.29
N THR A 114 10.82 -6.28 3.26
CA THR A 114 9.63 -7.12 3.16
C THR A 114 8.40 -6.36 3.66
N LEU A 115 7.37 -6.29 2.83
CA LEU A 115 6.04 -5.81 3.22
C LEU A 115 5.05 -6.97 3.13
N THR A 116 4.43 -7.33 4.26
CA THR A 116 3.35 -8.31 4.31
C THR A 116 2.02 -7.58 4.40
N ILE A 117 1.07 -7.90 3.53
CA ILE A 117 -0.21 -7.22 3.41
C ILE A 117 -1.32 -8.22 3.64
N TYR A 118 -2.10 -8.02 4.69
CA TYR A 118 -3.32 -8.76 5.01
C TYR A 118 -4.51 -7.99 4.45
N GLY A 119 -5.14 -8.52 3.41
CA GLY A 119 -6.32 -7.93 2.79
C GLY A 119 -7.56 -8.79 2.94
N THR A 120 -8.65 -8.35 2.32
CA THR A 120 -9.92 -9.10 2.30
C THR A 120 -10.52 -9.09 0.89
N THR A 121 -11.05 -10.23 0.42
CA THR A 121 -11.81 -10.33 -0.83
C THR A 121 -13.17 -9.63 -0.71
N ILE A 122 -13.88 -9.51 -1.84
CA ILE A 122 -15.25 -8.97 -1.85
C ILE A 122 -16.23 -9.85 -1.04
N ASP A 123 -15.92 -11.14 -0.92
CA ASP A 123 -16.70 -12.13 -0.17
C ASP A 123 -16.25 -12.25 1.30
N GLY A 124 -15.43 -11.30 1.79
CA GLY A 124 -14.96 -11.27 3.16
C GLY A 124 -13.84 -12.28 3.49
N GLN A 125 -13.27 -12.96 2.49
CA GLN A 125 -12.22 -13.94 2.72
C GLN A 125 -10.85 -13.27 2.91
N PRO A 126 -10.03 -13.70 3.88
CA PRO A 126 -8.71 -13.13 4.08
C PRO A 126 -7.78 -13.42 2.89
N THR A 127 -6.91 -12.47 2.57
CA THR A 127 -5.86 -12.61 1.56
C THR A 127 -4.53 -12.16 2.13
N VAL A 128 -3.43 -12.81 1.74
CA VAL A 128 -2.08 -12.38 2.14
C VAL A 128 -1.23 -12.15 0.90
N LEU A 129 -0.61 -10.97 0.82
CA LEU A 129 0.39 -10.63 -0.18
C LEU A 129 1.70 -10.30 0.52
N ARG A 130 2.76 -11.05 0.23
CA ARG A 130 4.11 -10.75 0.70
C ARG A 130 4.92 -10.20 -0.47
N ALA A 131 5.35 -8.95 -0.36
CA ALA A 131 6.23 -8.30 -1.33
C ALA A 131 7.65 -8.19 -0.76
N GLN A 132 8.64 -8.67 -1.52
CA GLN A 132 10.06 -8.57 -1.19
C GLN A 132 10.75 -7.68 -2.21
N GLY A 133 11.60 -6.78 -1.74
CA GLY A 133 12.33 -5.86 -2.60
C GLY A 133 13.38 -6.56 -3.47
N GLN A 134 13.48 -6.10 -4.72
CA GLN A 134 14.38 -6.61 -5.76
C GLN A 134 15.29 -5.53 -6.35
N ARG A 135 15.21 -4.30 -5.82
CA ARG A 135 15.99 -3.14 -6.28
C ARG A 135 17.34 -3.04 -5.56
#